data_AF-G2QCV7-F1
#
_entry.id   AF-G2QCV7-F1
#
_cell.length_a   1.000
_cell.length_b   1.000
_cell.length_c   1.000
_cell.angle_alpha   90.00
_cell.angle_beta   90.00
_cell.angle_gamma   90.00
#
_symmetry.space_group_name_H-M   'P 1'
#
loop_
_entity.id
_entity.type
_entity.pdbx_description
1 polymer ?
#
loop_
_entity_poly.entity_id
_entity_poly.type
_entity_poly.pdbx_seq_one_letter_code
_entity_poly.pdbx_strand_id
1 'polypeptide(L)'
;MPNLASARYGKDNVRVCKVQRDEKTGFHTVTEMTVSCLLEGQIETSYTAADNSVVVATDSIKNTIYIKAKEHPVNPPELYASLLGQHFLDKYPHISTAHVNLAVHRWTRLEVDGAPHPHSFYRDGQETRNVEVAVSRGPGGIRIKSSIVGLSVFKSTGSAFHGFVRDEYTTLPETWDRILSTDVDCSWTWKPFDTVEAVQQRVERFDKAWESARGIILRLFAVEESPSVQNTMYKMSEQILEAVPEVDRVDFALPNKHYFELDLSWHKGIKNTGKDAEVYVPQSGPNGLIKCEVARDETTLAHR
;
A
#
# COMPACT_ATOMS: atom_id res chain seq x y z
N MET A 1 -2.52 -12.20 -38.84
CA MET A 1 -1.17 -12.36 -38.26
C MET A 1 -1.20 -11.79 -36.84
N PRO A 2 -0.54 -12.42 -35.86
CA PRO A 2 -0.47 -11.88 -34.50
C PRO A 2 0.36 -10.58 -34.48
N ASN A 3 0.01 -9.64 -33.59
CA ASN A 3 0.73 -8.39 -33.34
C ASN A 3 0.98 -8.19 -31.84
N LEU A 4 2.02 -7.42 -31.48
CA LEU A 4 2.34 -7.12 -30.08
C LEU A 4 1.38 -6.04 -29.56
N ALA A 5 0.41 -6.42 -28.72
CA ALA A 5 -0.61 -5.50 -28.23
C ALA A 5 -0.12 -4.55 -27.12
N SER A 6 0.79 -5.01 -26.26
CA SER A 6 1.45 -4.21 -25.22
C SER A 6 2.75 -4.89 -24.79
N ALA A 7 3.75 -4.09 -24.38
CA ALA A 7 4.99 -4.62 -23.86
C ALA A 7 5.62 -3.67 -22.85
N ARG A 8 6.10 -4.25 -21.75
CA ARG A 8 6.98 -3.61 -20.78
C ARG A 8 8.00 -4.63 -20.29
N TYR A 9 9.19 -4.17 -19.93
CA TYR A 9 10.22 -5.03 -19.36
C TYR A 9 11.10 -4.23 -18.39
N GLY A 10 11.82 -4.92 -17.51
CA GLY A 10 12.77 -4.23 -16.65
C GLY A 10 13.35 -5.12 -15.56
N LYS A 11 13.55 -4.55 -14.37
CA LYS A 11 14.12 -5.28 -13.22
C LYS A 11 13.16 -5.23 -12.05
N ASP A 12 13.02 -6.37 -11.37
CA ASP A 12 12.18 -6.54 -10.20
C ASP A 12 13.01 -7.04 -9.00
N ASN A 13 12.45 -6.92 -7.79
CA ASN A 13 13.04 -7.39 -6.53
C ASN A 13 14.43 -6.80 -6.21
N VAL A 14 14.68 -5.54 -6.57
CA VAL A 14 15.95 -4.86 -6.27
C VAL A 14 15.91 -4.32 -4.83
N ARG A 15 16.63 -4.97 -3.90
CA ARG A 15 16.74 -4.50 -2.51
C ARG A 15 17.73 -3.34 -2.40
N VAL A 16 17.30 -2.24 -1.78
CA VAL A 16 18.10 -1.05 -1.54
C VAL A 16 18.03 -0.69 -0.06
N CYS A 17 19.18 -0.40 0.56
CA CYS A 17 19.24 0.17 1.89
C CYS A 17 20.07 1.46 1.84
N LYS A 18 19.52 2.57 2.32
CA LYS A 18 20.21 3.85 2.46
C LYS A 18 20.24 4.25 3.93
N VAL A 19 21.43 4.63 4.40
CA VAL A 19 21.66 5.14 5.75
C VAL A 19 22.05 6.61 5.65
N GLN A 20 21.25 7.50 6.23
CA GLN A 20 21.67 8.88 6.50
C GLN A 20 22.34 8.92 7.88
N ARG A 21 23.51 9.56 7.97
CA ARG A 21 24.24 9.74 9.23
C ARG A 21 24.39 11.23 9.49
N ASP A 22 23.83 11.70 10.60
CA ASP A 22 24.05 13.05 11.08
C ASP A 22 25.27 13.04 12.01
N GLU A 23 26.39 13.53 11.50
CA GLU A 23 27.65 13.61 12.26
C GLU A 23 27.57 14.56 13.46
N LYS A 24 26.65 15.54 13.44
CA LYS A 24 26.52 16.51 14.53
C LYS A 24 25.81 15.91 15.74
N THR A 25 24.79 15.10 15.49
CA THR A 25 23.96 14.49 16.56
C THR A 25 24.37 13.05 16.86
N GLY A 26 25.11 12.40 15.95
CA GLY A 26 25.39 10.96 16.01
C GLY A 26 24.18 10.08 15.63
N PHE A 27 23.05 10.67 15.25
CA PHE A 27 21.85 9.94 14.86
C PHE A 27 21.96 9.45 13.42
N HIS A 28 21.63 8.17 13.23
CA HIS A 28 21.47 7.56 11.93
C HIS A 28 19.99 7.37 11.63
N THR A 29 19.58 7.49 10.37
CA THR A 29 18.27 7.10 9.85
C THR A 29 18.45 6.08 8.75
N VAL A 30 17.64 5.03 8.74
CA VAL A 30 17.74 3.92 7.77
C VAL A 30 16.45 3.84 6.97
N THR A 31 16.58 3.66 5.66
CA THR A 31 15.47 3.34 4.77
C THR A 31 15.85 2.14 3.94
N GLU A 32 15.07 1.08 4.09
CA GLU A 32 15.21 -0.12 3.28
C GLU A 32 13.97 -0.27 2.41
N MET A 33 14.17 -0.59 1.13
CA MET A 33 13.09 -0.76 0.16
C MET A 33 13.37 -1.90 -0.82
N THR A 34 12.31 -2.47 -1.37
CA THR A 34 12.38 -3.34 -2.55
C THR A 34 11.79 -2.59 -3.74
N VAL A 35 12.55 -2.46 -4.82
CA VAL A 35 12.20 -1.66 -6.00
C VAL A 35 12.01 -2.53 -7.23
N SER A 36 10.99 -2.20 -8.01
CA SER A 36 10.71 -2.69 -9.36
C SER A 36 10.66 -1.52 -10.33
N CYS A 37 11.25 -1.66 -11.50
CA CYS A 37 11.22 -0.65 -12.54
C CYS A 37 11.02 -1.32 -13.90
N LEU A 38 9.90 -1.00 -14.57
CA LEU A 38 9.53 -1.51 -15.89
C LEU A 38 9.38 -0.36 -16.88
N LEU A 39 9.87 -0.53 -18.10
CA LEU A 39 9.91 0.48 -19.15
C LEU A 39 9.01 0.08 -20.32
N GLU A 40 8.30 1.06 -20.88
CA GLU A 40 7.52 0.98 -22.12
C GLU A 40 8.08 1.97 -23.15
N GLY A 41 7.87 1.68 -24.43
CA GLY A 41 8.28 2.58 -25.51
C GLY A 41 8.33 1.91 -26.87
N GLN A 42 9.18 2.44 -27.75
CA GLN A 42 9.46 1.88 -29.07
C GLN A 42 10.42 0.68 -28.92
N ILE A 43 9.92 -0.41 -28.34
CA ILE A 43 10.69 -1.62 -28.01
C ILE A 43 10.21 -2.87 -28.75
N GLU A 44 9.20 -2.76 -29.62
CA GLU A 44 8.57 -3.91 -30.29
C GLU A 44 9.58 -4.76 -31.08
N THR A 45 10.58 -4.14 -31.71
CA THR A 45 11.57 -4.84 -32.55
C THR A 45 12.42 -5.84 -31.76
N SER A 46 12.58 -5.68 -30.44
CA SER A 46 13.25 -6.70 -29.61
C SER A 46 12.45 -8.00 -29.54
N TYR A 47 11.12 -7.94 -29.68
CA TYR A 47 10.22 -9.09 -29.66
C TYR A 47 10.02 -9.69 -31.05
N THR A 48 9.83 -8.84 -32.05
CA THR A 48 9.38 -9.25 -33.38
C THR A 48 10.52 -9.46 -34.38
N ALA A 49 11.68 -8.85 -34.13
CA ALA A 49 12.83 -8.85 -35.05
C ALA A 49 14.16 -9.22 -34.38
N ALA A 50 14.14 -9.66 -33.12
CA ALA A 50 15.34 -9.96 -32.32
C ALA A 50 16.36 -8.79 -32.25
N ASP A 51 15.86 -7.56 -32.34
CA ASP A 51 16.67 -6.34 -32.30
C ASP A 51 16.85 -5.85 -30.85
N ASN A 52 18.02 -6.10 -30.29
CA ASN A 52 18.35 -5.66 -28.93
C ASN A 52 18.80 -4.18 -28.85
N SER A 53 18.89 -3.44 -29.97
CA SER A 53 19.38 -2.05 -29.95
C SER A 53 18.46 -1.10 -29.17
N VAL A 54 17.18 -1.44 -29.06
CA VAL A 54 16.16 -0.69 -28.29
C VAL A 54 16.11 -1.09 -26.80
N VAL A 55 16.93 -2.05 -26.38
CA VAL A 55 16.88 -2.63 -25.02
C VAL A 55 17.90 -1.95 -24.10
N VAL A 56 17.41 -1.23 -23.10
CA VAL A 56 18.15 -0.90 -21.88
C VAL A 56 18.27 -2.15 -21.03
N ALA A 57 19.43 -2.81 -21.06
CA ALA A 57 19.65 -4.05 -20.32
C ALA A 57 19.15 -3.95 -18.87
N THR A 58 18.45 -4.98 -18.39
CA THR A 58 17.82 -4.93 -17.06
C THR A 58 18.86 -4.77 -15.94
N ASP A 59 20.09 -5.26 -16.14
CA ASP A 59 21.21 -4.99 -15.24
C ASP A 59 21.55 -3.48 -15.15
N SER A 60 21.51 -2.76 -16.26
CA SER A 60 21.66 -1.30 -16.28
C SER A 60 20.55 -0.61 -15.50
N ILE A 61 19.30 -1.09 -15.59
CA ILE A 61 18.17 -0.57 -14.79
C ILE A 61 18.45 -0.74 -13.28
N LYS A 62 18.94 -1.92 -12.87
CA LYS A 62 19.37 -2.19 -11.48
C LYS A 62 20.47 -1.23 -11.03
N ASN A 63 21.49 -1.01 -11.87
CA ASN A 63 22.58 -0.08 -11.56
C ASN A 63 22.06 1.36 -11.41
N THR A 64 21.13 1.77 -12.28
CA THR A 64 20.45 3.07 -12.21
C THR A 64 19.67 3.24 -10.91
N ILE A 65 18.94 2.22 -10.44
CA ILE A 65 18.26 2.25 -9.14
C ILE A 65 19.25 2.59 -8.01
N TYR A 66 20.40 1.91 -7.95
CA TYR A 66 21.40 2.19 -6.92
C TYR A 66 22.03 3.58 -7.04
N ILE A 67 22.36 4.01 -8.27
CA ILE A 67 22.97 5.32 -8.53
C ILE A 67 21.99 6.42 -8.13
N LYS A 68 20.71 6.32 -8.53
CA LYS A 68 19.70 7.31 -8.19
C LYS A 68 19.39 7.35 -6.70
N ALA A 69 19.41 6.19 -6.02
CA ALA A 69 19.31 6.16 -4.55
C ALA A 69 20.51 6.85 -3.89
N LYS A 70 21.70 6.85 -4.48
CA LYS A 70 22.86 7.60 -3.98
C LYS A 70 22.72 9.10 -4.22
N GLU A 71 22.32 9.51 -5.41
CA GLU A 71 22.22 10.91 -5.86
C GLU A 71 21.06 11.69 -5.22
N HIS A 72 19.95 11.02 -4.94
CA HIS A 72 18.69 11.65 -4.52
C HIS A 72 18.20 11.18 -3.15
N PRO A 73 17.34 11.95 -2.46
CA PRO A 73 16.62 11.43 -1.30
C PRO A 73 15.77 10.22 -1.71
N VAL A 74 15.67 9.25 -0.79
CA VAL A 74 14.78 8.07 -0.94
C VAL A 74 13.46 8.22 -0.18
N ASN A 75 13.31 9.31 0.59
CA ASN A 75 12.11 9.68 1.32
C ASN A 75 11.69 11.11 0.92
N PRO A 76 10.38 11.38 0.73
CA PRO A 76 9.32 10.38 0.66
C PRO A 76 9.50 9.47 -0.57
N PRO A 77 9.08 8.18 -0.51
CA PRO A 77 9.25 7.23 -1.60
C PRO A 77 8.59 7.67 -2.91
N GLU A 78 7.53 8.46 -2.84
CA GLU A 78 6.85 9.07 -3.98
C GLU A 78 7.79 9.92 -4.82
N LEU A 79 8.57 10.80 -4.17
CA LEU A 79 9.54 11.64 -4.88
C LEU A 79 10.65 10.80 -5.51
N TYR A 80 11.19 9.83 -4.77
CA TYR A 80 12.25 8.97 -5.28
C TYR A 80 11.82 8.18 -6.52
N ALA A 81 10.63 7.59 -6.48
CA ALA A 81 10.07 6.85 -7.61
C ALA A 81 9.83 7.76 -8.83
N SER A 82 9.33 8.98 -8.61
CA SER A 82 9.17 9.98 -9.69
C SER A 82 10.52 10.39 -10.30
N LEU A 83 11.54 10.68 -9.50
CA LEU A 83 12.89 11.02 -9.98
C LEU A 83 13.52 9.86 -10.78
N LEU A 84 13.36 8.63 -10.31
CA LEU A 84 13.87 7.45 -10.99
C LEU A 84 13.17 7.24 -12.34
N GLY A 85 11.84 7.34 -12.38
CA GLY A 85 11.07 7.20 -13.62
C GLY A 85 11.42 8.29 -14.63
N GLN A 86 11.50 9.55 -14.18
CA GLN A 86 11.87 10.69 -15.02
C GLN A 86 13.25 10.52 -15.65
N HIS A 87 14.23 9.99 -14.91
CA HIS A 87 15.56 9.75 -15.45
C HIS A 87 15.54 8.86 -16.70
N PHE A 88 14.72 7.80 -16.73
CA PHE A 88 14.66 6.92 -17.89
C PHE A 88 14.09 7.63 -19.12
N LEU A 89 13.10 8.50 -18.93
CA LEU A 89 12.57 9.32 -20.01
C LEU A 89 13.61 10.36 -20.45
N ASP A 90 14.26 11.08 -19.54
CA ASP A 90 15.26 12.08 -19.93
C ASP A 90 16.44 11.46 -20.68
N LYS A 91 16.84 10.24 -20.29
CA LYS A 91 18.01 9.57 -20.83
C LYS A 91 17.75 8.84 -22.14
N TYR A 92 16.56 8.25 -22.32
CA TYR A 92 16.26 7.34 -23.43
C TYR A 92 15.07 7.88 -24.26
N PRO A 93 15.33 8.47 -25.44
CA PRO A 93 14.28 9.06 -26.27
C PRO A 93 13.18 8.09 -26.72
N HIS A 94 13.53 6.81 -26.91
CA HIS A 94 12.60 5.77 -27.37
C HIS A 94 11.73 5.18 -26.25
N ILE A 95 12.03 5.48 -24.98
CA ILE A 95 11.21 5.09 -23.83
C ILE A 95 10.12 6.15 -23.62
N SER A 96 8.86 5.72 -23.53
CA SER A 96 7.69 6.58 -23.36
C SER A 96 7.16 6.61 -21.94
N THR A 97 7.27 5.50 -21.20
CA THR A 97 6.75 5.37 -19.84
C THR A 97 7.72 4.57 -18.97
N ALA A 98 7.92 5.02 -17.73
CA ALA A 98 8.60 4.25 -16.68
C ALA A 98 7.63 3.99 -15.53
N HIS A 99 7.44 2.72 -15.20
CA HIS A 99 6.65 2.25 -14.07
C HIS A 99 7.59 1.85 -12.94
N VAL A 100 7.61 2.63 -11.87
CA VAL A 100 8.44 2.42 -10.69
C VAL A 100 7.55 2.06 -9.51
N ASN A 101 7.67 0.83 -9.05
CA ASN A 101 6.97 0.34 -7.86
C ASN A 101 7.98 0.08 -6.77
N LEU A 102 7.70 0.50 -5.55
CA LEU A 102 8.56 0.20 -4.41
C LEU A 102 7.76 -0.04 -3.13
N ALA A 103 8.28 -0.92 -2.28
CA ALA A 103 7.80 -1.14 -0.93
C ALA A 103 8.89 -0.71 0.07
N VAL A 104 8.58 0.26 0.93
CA VAL A 104 9.43 0.68 2.03
C VAL A 104 9.16 -0.22 3.22
N HIS A 105 10.23 -0.84 3.69
CA HIS A 105 10.26 -1.72 4.83
C HIS A 105 10.43 -0.93 6.13
N ARG A 106 9.59 -1.20 7.13
CA ARG A 106 9.67 -0.51 8.42
C ARG A 106 10.88 -0.92 9.24
N TRP A 107 11.68 0.06 9.62
CA TRP A 107 12.72 -0.04 10.64
C TRP A 107 12.43 0.95 11.75
N THR A 108 11.82 0.46 12.83
CA THR A 108 11.47 1.28 13.98
C THR A 108 12.69 1.43 14.88
N ARG A 109 12.99 2.67 15.25
CA ARG A 109 14.11 2.97 16.15
C ARG A 109 13.85 2.36 17.52
N LEU A 110 14.85 1.67 18.07
CA LEU A 110 14.77 1.14 19.42
C LEU A 110 14.78 2.28 20.44
N GLU A 111 13.99 2.14 21.50
CA GLU A 111 14.11 2.95 22.71
C GLU A 111 14.87 2.14 23.77
N VAL A 112 15.87 2.74 24.39
CA VAL A 112 16.68 2.15 25.47
C VAL A 112 16.68 3.14 26.63
N ASP A 113 16.29 2.66 27.81
CA ASP A 113 16.20 3.46 29.04
C ASP A 113 15.36 4.75 28.89
N GLY A 114 14.27 4.66 28.11
CA GLY A 114 13.33 5.77 27.86
C GLY A 114 13.80 6.80 26.84
N ALA A 115 14.89 6.53 26.10
CA ALA A 115 15.43 7.41 25.07
C ALA A 115 15.61 6.70 23.72
N PRO A 116 15.42 7.39 22.59
CA PRO A 116 15.65 6.82 21.26
C PRO A 116 17.13 6.49 21.01
N HIS A 117 17.43 5.26 20.61
CA HIS A 117 18.80 4.83 20.31
C HIS A 117 19.32 5.47 19.01
N PRO A 118 20.56 5.99 18.97
CA PRO A 118 21.06 6.76 17.81
C PRO A 118 21.11 5.96 16.50
N HIS A 119 21.29 4.63 16.56
CA HIS A 119 21.55 3.82 15.36
C HIS A 119 21.11 2.36 15.44
N SER A 120 20.16 2.02 16.32
CA SER A 120 19.63 0.65 16.44
C SER A 120 18.14 0.61 16.16
N PHE A 121 17.70 -0.39 15.41
CA PHE A 121 16.35 -0.50 14.88
C PHE A 121 15.85 -1.95 14.95
N TYR A 122 14.54 -2.14 14.96
CA TYR A 122 13.88 -3.44 14.86
C TYR A 122 12.74 -3.41 13.84
N ARG A 123 12.28 -4.58 13.41
CA ARG A 123 11.12 -4.75 12.53
C ARG A 123 9.88 -4.95 13.39
N ASP A 124 8.95 -4.01 13.36
CA ASP A 124 7.74 -3.97 14.19
C ASP A 124 6.49 -4.48 13.47
N GLY A 125 6.65 -5.48 12.61
CA GLY A 125 5.59 -6.06 11.79
C GLY A 125 6.02 -6.30 10.35
N GLN A 126 5.05 -6.65 9.51
CA GLN A 126 5.22 -6.81 8.06
C GLN A 126 4.58 -5.66 7.27
N GLU A 127 4.07 -4.64 7.96
CA GLU A 127 3.50 -3.44 7.34
C GLU A 127 4.56 -2.74 6.48
N THR A 128 4.19 -2.41 5.25
CA THR A 128 5.01 -1.61 4.33
C THR A 128 4.28 -0.36 3.87
N ARG A 129 5.05 0.70 3.56
CA ARG A 129 4.58 1.86 2.80
C ARG A 129 4.99 1.67 1.36
N ASN A 130 4.01 1.52 0.47
CA ASN A 130 4.30 1.27 -0.94
C ASN A 130 3.94 2.48 -1.79
N VAL A 131 4.60 2.56 -2.94
CA VAL A 131 4.28 3.54 -3.98
C VAL A 131 4.35 2.85 -5.34
N GLU A 132 3.39 3.14 -6.19
CA GLU A 132 3.40 2.87 -7.62
C GLU A 132 3.40 4.21 -8.36
N VAL A 133 4.44 4.45 -9.17
CA VAL A 133 4.57 5.66 -9.99
C VAL A 133 4.67 5.27 -11.46
N ALA A 134 3.82 5.87 -12.29
CA ALA A 134 3.97 5.85 -13.73
C ALA A 134 4.35 7.25 -14.21
N VAL A 135 5.56 7.41 -14.75
CA VAL A 135 6.03 8.64 -15.40
C VAL A 135 5.91 8.45 -16.90
N SER A 136 5.05 9.24 -17.55
CA SER A 136 4.79 9.16 -18.99
C SER A 136 5.13 10.48 -19.70
N ARG A 137 5.66 10.39 -20.93
CA ARG A 137 5.77 11.54 -21.83
C ARG A 137 4.42 12.04 -22.35
N GLY A 138 3.41 11.16 -22.34
CA GLY A 138 2.09 11.41 -22.89
C GLY A 138 1.15 12.16 -21.94
N PRO A 139 -0.12 12.34 -22.35
CA PRO A 139 -1.13 12.93 -21.48
C PRO A 139 -1.26 12.13 -20.17
N GLY A 140 -1.25 12.83 -19.03
CA GLY A 140 -1.35 12.24 -17.70
C GLY A 140 -0.07 12.29 -16.86
N GLY A 141 1.05 12.76 -17.43
CA GLY A 141 2.27 13.12 -16.70
C GLY A 141 2.76 12.04 -15.75
N ILE A 142 2.82 12.38 -14.47
CA ILE A 142 3.19 11.50 -13.36
C ILE A 142 1.93 11.10 -12.61
N ARG A 143 1.62 9.80 -12.64
CA ARG A 143 0.57 9.18 -11.83
C ARG A 143 1.21 8.52 -10.62
N ILE A 144 0.72 8.84 -9.43
CA ILE A 144 1.21 8.31 -8.16
C ILE A 144 0.06 7.63 -7.43
N LYS A 145 0.30 6.41 -6.96
CA LYS A 145 -0.55 5.69 -6.02
C LYS A 145 0.31 5.30 -4.83
N SER A 146 -0.09 5.71 -3.63
CA SER A 146 0.58 5.33 -2.38
C SER A 146 -0.28 4.31 -1.64
N SER A 147 0.32 3.45 -0.83
CA SER A 147 -0.45 2.48 -0.04
C SER A 147 0.21 2.05 1.26
N ILE A 148 -0.62 1.49 2.14
CA ILE A 148 -0.26 0.71 3.33
C ILE A 148 -0.65 -0.72 3.02
N VAL A 149 0.30 -1.66 3.14
CA VAL A 149 0.06 -3.08 2.89
C VAL A 149 0.60 -3.89 4.06
N GLY A 150 -0.13 -4.94 4.46
CA GLY A 150 0.33 -5.87 5.49
C GLY A 150 0.19 -5.33 6.92
N LEU A 151 -0.67 -4.31 7.14
CA LEU A 151 -1.04 -3.85 8.47
C LEU A 151 -2.09 -4.81 9.08
N SER A 152 -1.63 -5.79 9.86
CA SER A 152 -2.51 -6.73 10.56
C SER A 152 -3.16 -6.09 11.78
N VAL A 153 -4.49 -6.17 11.87
CA VAL A 153 -5.27 -5.66 13.00
C VAL A 153 -6.28 -6.70 13.51
N PHE A 154 -6.62 -6.59 14.79
CA PHE A 154 -7.53 -7.50 15.49
C PHE A 154 -8.32 -6.72 16.54
N LYS A 155 -9.65 -6.90 16.57
CA LYS A 155 -10.51 -6.48 17.67
C LYS A 155 -11.33 -7.67 18.15
N SER A 156 -11.43 -7.83 19.47
CA SER A 156 -12.05 -9.00 20.12
C SER A 156 -13.57 -8.93 20.21
N THR A 157 -14.14 -7.74 20.06
CA THR A 157 -15.57 -7.43 20.16
C THR A 157 -15.85 -6.17 19.34
N GLY A 158 -17.08 -5.65 19.39
CA GLY A 158 -17.48 -4.43 18.70
C GLY A 158 -17.50 -4.58 17.18
N SER A 159 -17.80 -5.80 16.72
CA SER A 159 -18.14 -6.12 15.34
C SER A 159 -19.37 -7.03 15.34
N ALA A 160 -20.29 -6.76 14.43
CA ALA A 160 -21.47 -7.56 14.18
C ALA A 160 -21.54 -7.99 12.71
N PHE A 161 -22.45 -8.92 12.41
CA PHE A 161 -22.90 -9.23 11.07
C PHE A 161 -24.25 -9.93 11.11
N HIS A 162 -25.29 -9.19 10.74
CA HIS A 162 -26.69 -9.63 10.73
C HIS A 162 -27.43 -8.89 9.61
N GLY A 163 -28.66 -9.29 9.30
CA GLY A 163 -29.49 -8.71 8.24
C GLY A 163 -28.98 -9.00 6.82
N PHE A 164 -28.12 -10.00 6.65
CA PHE A 164 -27.67 -10.46 5.34
C PHE A 164 -28.75 -11.31 4.66
N VAL A 165 -28.67 -11.43 3.33
CA VAL A 165 -29.60 -12.23 2.53
C VAL A 165 -29.62 -13.67 3.04
N ARG A 166 -30.83 -14.25 3.14
CA ARG A 166 -31.03 -15.64 3.52
C ARG A 166 -31.80 -16.37 2.43
N ASP A 167 -31.23 -17.46 1.99
CA ASP A 167 -31.75 -18.35 0.94
C ASP A 167 -31.39 -19.81 1.26
N GLU A 168 -31.64 -20.73 0.33
CA GLU A 168 -31.34 -22.16 0.45
C GLU A 168 -29.84 -22.49 0.58
N TYR A 169 -28.94 -21.53 0.35
CA TYR A 169 -27.49 -21.71 0.49
C TYR A 169 -26.94 -21.22 1.84
N THR A 170 -27.78 -20.60 2.67
CA THR A 170 -27.34 -19.86 3.85
C THR A 170 -27.34 -20.71 5.12
N THR A 171 -26.15 -21.10 5.60
CA THR A 171 -25.96 -21.79 6.90
C THR A 171 -25.40 -20.89 8.00
N LEU A 172 -24.86 -19.72 7.64
CA LEU A 172 -24.23 -18.80 8.59
C LEU A 172 -25.29 -18.24 9.57
N PRO A 173 -25.08 -18.38 10.90
CA PRO A 173 -25.90 -17.69 11.88
C PRO A 173 -25.58 -16.19 11.89
N GLU A 174 -26.59 -15.39 12.19
CA GLU A 174 -26.38 -13.98 12.48
C GLU A 174 -25.62 -13.81 13.80
N THR A 175 -24.83 -12.75 13.90
CA THR A 175 -24.16 -12.39 15.15
C THR A 175 -24.21 -10.89 15.40
N TRP A 176 -24.35 -10.53 16.66
CA TRP A 176 -24.29 -9.15 17.16
C TRP A 176 -22.97 -8.83 17.86
N ASP A 177 -22.13 -9.84 18.10
CA ASP A 177 -20.79 -9.67 18.63
C ASP A 177 -19.87 -10.77 18.09
N ARG A 178 -18.74 -10.37 17.52
CA ARG A 178 -17.71 -11.28 17.01
C ARG A 178 -16.35 -10.61 16.98
N ILE A 179 -15.33 -11.45 16.94
CA ILE A 179 -13.98 -11.06 16.55
C ILE A 179 -13.98 -10.54 15.10
N LEU A 180 -13.22 -9.48 14.86
CA LEU A 180 -12.86 -9.02 13.52
C LEU A 180 -11.33 -8.91 13.42
N SER A 181 -10.76 -9.55 12.41
CA SER A 181 -9.34 -9.43 12.08
C SER A 181 -9.16 -9.32 10.58
N THR A 182 -8.20 -8.50 10.16
CA THR A 182 -7.88 -8.28 8.75
C THR A 182 -6.41 -7.89 8.59
N ASP A 183 -5.89 -8.07 7.38
CA ASP A 183 -4.64 -7.48 6.95
C ASP A 183 -5.00 -6.33 6.01
N VAL A 184 -4.75 -5.10 6.45
CA VAL A 184 -5.16 -3.91 5.68
C VAL A 184 -4.25 -3.74 4.48
N ASP A 185 -4.88 -3.73 3.30
CA ASP A 185 -4.35 -3.17 2.07
C ASP A 185 -5.21 -1.94 1.72
N CYS A 186 -4.65 -0.76 1.90
CA CYS A 186 -5.28 0.53 1.65
C CYS A 186 -4.39 1.34 0.74
N SER A 187 -4.94 1.84 -0.36
CA SER A 187 -4.21 2.68 -1.30
C SER A 187 -4.96 3.94 -1.65
N TRP A 188 -4.24 5.01 -1.93
CA TRP A 188 -4.81 6.28 -2.37
C TRP A 188 -4.10 6.75 -3.63
N THR A 189 -4.90 7.12 -4.63
CA THR A 189 -4.39 7.64 -5.90
C THR A 189 -4.44 9.15 -5.89
N TRP A 190 -3.28 9.75 -6.12
CA TRP A 190 -3.11 11.19 -6.17
C TRP A 190 -3.64 11.76 -7.47
N LYS A 191 -4.07 13.03 -7.43
CA LYS A 191 -4.23 13.83 -8.65
C LYS A 191 -2.94 13.76 -9.50
N PRO A 192 -3.05 13.70 -10.84
CA PRO A 192 -1.89 13.68 -11.70
C PRO A 192 -1.00 14.90 -11.48
N PHE A 193 0.31 14.69 -11.56
CA PHE A 193 1.30 15.76 -11.57
C PHE A 193 1.87 15.91 -12.96
N ASP A 194 2.08 17.16 -13.40
CA ASP A 194 2.62 17.40 -14.74
C ASP A 194 4.14 17.13 -14.81
N THR A 195 4.88 17.43 -13.72
CA THR A 195 6.33 17.33 -13.68
C THR A 195 6.86 16.84 -12.33
N VAL A 196 8.13 16.42 -12.29
CA VAL A 196 8.79 16.04 -11.03
C VAL A 196 8.94 17.23 -10.08
N GLU A 197 9.10 18.45 -10.59
CA GLU A 197 9.14 19.66 -9.77
C GLU A 197 7.81 19.87 -9.03
N ALA A 198 6.67 19.59 -9.68
CA ALA A 198 5.37 19.64 -9.04
C ALA A 198 5.25 18.59 -7.91
N VAL A 199 5.79 17.38 -8.12
CA VAL A 199 5.91 16.34 -7.07
C VAL A 199 6.80 16.82 -5.92
N GLN A 200 7.95 17.43 -6.23
CA GLN A 200 8.90 17.93 -5.24
C GLN A 200 8.29 19.04 -4.36
N GLN A 201 7.41 19.88 -4.90
CA GLN A 201 6.68 20.90 -4.15
C GLN A 201 5.60 20.33 -3.22
N ARG A 202 5.37 19.02 -3.23
CA ARG A 202 4.37 18.32 -2.39
C ARG A 202 4.97 17.28 -1.46
N VAL A 203 6.30 17.26 -1.29
CA VAL A 203 7.00 16.27 -0.45
C VAL A 203 6.40 16.13 0.95
N GLU A 204 6.10 17.24 1.63
CA GLU A 204 5.52 17.22 2.97
C GLU A 204 4.10 16.63 3.02
N ARG A 205 3.37 16.65 1.90
CA ARG A 205 2.01 16.12 1.82
C ARG A 205 1.98 14.61 1.77
N PHE A 206 2.99 13.97 1.15
CA PHE A 206 3.05 12.50 1.06
C PHE A 206 3.14 11.84 2.44
N ASP A 207 4.06 12.32 3.29
CA ASP A 207 4.22 11.78 4.64
C ASP A 207 2.99 12.03 5.50
N LYS A 208 2.46 13.27 5.48
CA LYS A 208 1.23 13.63 6.20
C LYS A 208 0.02 12.80 5.76
N ALA A 209 -0.10 12.52 4.45
CA ALA A 209 -1.18 11.69 3.92
C ALA A 209 -1.06 10.24 4.41
N TRP A 210 0.15 9.67 4.40
CA TRP A 210 0.39 8.33 4.93
C TRP A 210 0.09 8.25 6.44
N GLU A 211 0.56 9.23 7.23
CA GLU A 211 0.28 9.31 8.67
C GLU A 211 -1.21 9.44 8.95
N SER A 212 -1.90 10.31 8.19
CA SER A 212 -3.35 10.51 8.31
C SER A 212 -4.11 9.24 7.97
N ALA A 213 -3.79 8.60 6.85
CA ALA A 213 -4.43 7.36 6.44
C ALA A 213 -4.26 6.26 7.48
N ARG A 214 -3.02 6.02 7.93
CA ARG A 214 -2.72 5.03 8.97
C ARG A 214 -3.44 5.33 10.27
N GLY A 215 -3.44 6.60 10.71
CA GLY A 215 -4.12 7.05 11.91
C GLY A 215 -5.63 6.85 11.85
N ILE A 216 -6.27 7.21 10.72
CA ILE A 216 -7.70 7.03 10.48
C ILE A 216 -8.08 5.55 10.50
N ILE A 217 -7.31 4.70 9.79
CA ILE A 217 -7.53 3.25 9.75
C ILE A 217 -7.49 2.66 11.16
N LEU A 218 -6.41 2.90 11.90
CA LEU A 218 -6.25 2.34 13.24
C LEU A 218 -7.32 2.83 14.21
N ARG A 219 -7.63 4.14 14.16
CA ARG A 219 -8.64 4.74 15.02
C ARG A 219 -10.02 4.17 14.73
N LEU A 220 -10.49 4.19 13.48
CA LEU A 220 -11.82 3.72 13.13
C LEU A 220 -11.96 2.21 13.32
N PHE A 221 -10.94 1.43 13.03
CA PHE A 221 -10.97 0.00 13.34
C PHE A 221 -11.19 -0.25 14.84
N ALA A 222 -10.54 0.54 15.70
CA ALA A 222 -10.67 0.42 17.14
C ALA A 222 -12.03 0.90 17.68
N VAL A 223 -12.50 2.08 17.25
CA VAL A 223 -13.64 2.77 17.90
C VAL A 223 -15.00 2.51 17.26
N GLU A 224 -15.07 2.04 16.02
CA GLU A 224 -16.36 1.80 15.35
C GLU A 224 -16.98 0.49 15.83
N GLU A 225 -18.24 0.56 16.24
CA GLU A 225 -19.12 -0.61 16.36
C GLU A 225 -19.47 -1.10 14.95
N SER A 226 -18.69 -2.04 14.42
CA SER A 226 -18.65 -2.36 12.99
C SER A 226 -19.81 -3.26 12.57
N PRO A 227 -20.82 -2.78 11.79
CA PRO A 227 -21.93 -3.62 11.34
C PRO A 227 -21.53 -4.57 10.19
N SER A 228 -20.46 -4.23 9.47
CA SER A 228 -19.85 -5.05 8.42
C SER A 228 -18.47 -4.49 8.05
N VAL A 229 -17.63 -5.30 7.41
CA VAL A 229 -16.33 -4.84 6.89
C VAL A 229 -16.53 -3.72 5.86
N GLN A 230 -17.55 -3.86 5.01
CA GLN A 230 -17.94 -2.92 3.96
C GLN A 230 -18.21 -1.52 4.52
N ASN A 231 -19.00 -1.42 5.59
CA ASN A 231 -19.35 -0.13 6.17
C ASN A 231 -18.12 0.56 6.79
N THR A 232 -17.35 -0.20 7.57
CA THR A 232 -16.16 0.31 8.27
C THR A 232 -15.09 0.81 7.29
N MET A 233 -14.81 0.05 6.22
CA MET A 233 -13.83 0.48 5.20
C MET A 233 -14.32 1.68 4.37
N TYR A 234 -15.62 1.81 4.13
CA TYR A 234 -16.17 3.00 3.46
C TYR A 234 -15.96 4.26 4.29
N LYS A 235 -16.27 4.21 5.60
CA LYS A 235 -16.01 5.34 6.52
C LYS A 235 -14.54 5.72 6.61
N MET A 236 -13.63 4.74 6.56
CA MET A 236 -12.19 4.99 6.49
C MET A 236 -11.84 5.75 5.21
N SER A 237 -12.34 5.29 4.06
CA SER A 237 -12.12 5.95 2.77
C SER A 237 -12.63 7.39 2.76
N GLU A 238 -13.83 7.65 3.28
CA GLU A 238 -14.40 9.00 3.36
C GLU A 238 -13.50 9.94 4.17
N GLN A 239 -13.05 9.52 5.35
CA GLN A 239 -12.18 10.36 6.19
C GLN A 239 -10.80 10.56 5.60
N ILE A 240 -10.24 9.57 4.89
CA ILE A 240 -8.95 9.73 4.19
C ILE A 240 -9.11 10.76 3.07
N LEU A 241 -10.19 10.70 2.30
CA LEU A 241 -10.50 11.70 1.29
C LEU A 241 -10.73 13.08 1.93
N GLU A 242 -11.39 13.19 3.08
CA GLU A 242 -11.54 14.48 3.75
C GLU A 242 -10.18 15.05 4.21
N ALA A 243 -9.32 14.22 4.78
CA ALA A 243 -8.02 14.61 5.31
C ALA A 243 -6.98 14.97 4.24
N VAL A 244 -7.10 14.41 3.03
CA VAL A 244 -6.11 14.58 1.95
C VAL A 244 -6.78 15.07 0.64
N PRO A 245 -7.03 16.39 0.50
CA PRO A 245 -7.72 16.98 -0.67
C PRO A 245 -7.08 16.70 -2.04
N GLU A 246 -5.78 16.39 -2.07
CA GLU A 246 -5.01 16.06 -3.27
C GLU A 246 -5.20 14.62 -3.76
N VAL A 247 -5.86 13.77 -2.97
CA VAL A 247 -6.24 12.40 -3.36
C VAL A 247 -7.59 12.41 -4.08
N ASP A 248 -7.68 11.70 -5.20
CA ASP A 248 -8.90 11.55 -6.00
C ASP A 248 -9.74 10.35 -5.57
N ARG A 249 -9.07 9.27 -5.18
CA ARG A 249 -9.71 7.98 -4.83
C ARG A 249 -8.92 7.22 -3.78
N VAL A 250 -9.63 6.43 -2.99
CA VAL A 250 -9.10 5.50 -2.00
C VAL A 250 -9.65 4.10 -2.28
N ASP A 251 -8.76 3.12 -2.36
CA ASP A 251 -9.09 1.72 -2.51
C ASP A 251 -8.75 0.95 -1.24
N PHE A 252 -9.59 0.00 -0.87
CA PHE A 252 -9.31 -0.97 0.18
C PHE A 252 -9.53 -2.39 -0.34
N ALA A 253 -8.69 -3.31 0.13
CA ALA A 253 -8.90 -4.74 0.02
C ALA A 253 -8.66 -5.39 1.40
N LEU A 254 -9.73 -5.87 2.02
CA LEU A 254 -9.72 -6.39 3.39
C LEU A 254 -10.14 -7.85 3.41
N PRO A 255 -9.21 -8.80 3.66
CA PRO A 255 -9.58 -10.17 3.97
C PRO A 255 -10.23 -10.24 5.35
N ASN A 256 -11.38 -10.89 5.47
CA ASN A 256 -11.94 -11.22 6.78
C ASN A 256 -11.30 -12.51 7.29
N LYS A 257 -10.35 -12.38 8.22
CA LYS A 257 -9.59 -13.49 8.82
C LYS A 257 -10.38 -14.05 9.98
N HIS A 258 -10.96 -15.23 9.78
CA HIS A 258 -11.96 -15.79 10.68
C HIS A 258 -11.37 -16.39 11.95
N TYR A 259 -12.08 -16.21 13.06
CA TYR A 259 -11.85 -16.86 14.35
C TYR A 259 -13.16 -17.54 14.73
N PHE A 260 -13.23 -18.86 14.59
CA PHE A 260 -14.45 -19.61 14.88
C PHE A 260 -14.54 -19.96 16.36
N GLU A 261 -15.74 -19.85 16.93
CA GLU A 261 -16.01 -20.41 18.26
C GLU A 261 -15.81 -21.93 18.25
N LEU A 262 -15.35 -22.46 19.39
CA LEU A 262 -15.12 -23.88 19.57
C LEU A 262 -16.15 -24.45 20.56
N ASP A 263 -17.09 -25.26 20.08
CA ASP A 263 -18.00 -25.98 20.97
C ASP A 263 -17.25 -27.07 21.76
N LEU A 264 -17.21 -26.90 23.08
CA LEU A 264 -16.61 -27.82 24.03
C LEU A 264 -17.63 -28.49 24.94
N SER A 265 -18.94 -28.34 24.68
CA SER A 265 -20.01 -28.90 25.50
C SER A 265 -19.95 -30.43 25.61
N TRP A 266 -19.41 -31.10 24.59
CA TRP A 266 -19.14 -32.54 24.58
C TRP A 266 -18.17 -32.98 25.68
N HIS A 267 -17.27 -32.10 26.13
CA HIS A 267 -16.34 -32.39 27.22
C HIS A 267 -16.91 -31.86 28.53
N LYS A 268 -17.70 -32.71 29.21
CA LYS A 268 -18.22 -32.44 30.55
C LYS A 268 -19.09 -31.17 30.65
N GLY A 269 -19.71 -30.74 29.55
CA GLY A 269 -20.60 -29.57 29.54
C GLY A 269 -19.89 -28.22 29.64
N ILE A 270 -18.62 -28.13 29.24
CA ILE A 270 -17.90 -26.84 29.19
C ILE A 270 -18.61 -25.88 28.25
N LYS A 271 -18.83 -24.64 28.71
CA LYS A 271 -19.40 -23.56 27.91
C LYS A 271 -18.25 -22.76 27.30
N ASN A 272 -18.24 -22.62 25.97
CA ASN A 272 -17.22 -21.87 25.22
C ASN A 272 -17.80 -21.28 23.91
N THR A 273 -19.09 -20.92 23.92
CA THR A 273 -19.80 -20.35 22.76
C THR A 273 -20.66 -19.16 23.20
N GLY A 274 -20.98 -18.26 22.26
CA GLY A 274 -21.70 -17.03 22.53
C GLY A 274 -21.05 -16.20 23.64
N LYS A 275 -21.82 -15.82 24.66
CA LYS A 275 -21.33 -15.02 25.79
C LYS A 275 -20.24 -15.70 26.65
N ASP A 276 -20.14 -17.03 26.57
CA ASP A 276 -19.18 -17.83 27.33
C ASP A 276 -17.93 -18.16 26.48
N ALA A 277 -17.82 -17.63 25.26
CA ALA A 277 -16.71 -17.92 24.35
C ALA A 277 -15.40 -17.24 24.81
N GLU A 278 -14.36 -18.05 25.04
CA GLU A 278 -13.02 -17.58 25.42
C GLU A 278 -11.93 -18.18 24.52
N VAL A 279 -12.15 -19.39 23.99
CA VAL A 279 -11.23 -20.09 23.11
C VAL A 279 -11.80 -20.16 21.69
N TYR A 280 -11.03 -19.63 20.73
CA TYR A 280 -11.38 -19.59 19.32
C TYR A 280 -10.37 -20.38 18.48
N VAL A 281 -10.80 -20.82 17.30
CA VAL A 281 -9.95 -21.50 16.30
C VAL A 281 -9.68 -20.53 15.14
N PRO A 282 -8.46 -19.93 15.06
CA PRO A 282 -8.08 -19.10 13.92
C PRO A 282 -8.04 -19.95 12.64
N GLN A 283 -8.64 -19.43 11.57
CA GLN A 283 -8.68 -20.12 10.27
C GLN A 283 -7.61 -19.55 9.34
N SER A 284 -6.78 -20.41 8.75
CA SER A 284 -5.81 -20.00 7.72
C SER A 284 -6.50 -19.72 6.37
N GLY A 285 -7.63 -20.37 6.12
CA GLY A 285 -8.48 -20.21 4.94
C GLY A 285 -9.67 -21.17 4.99
N PRO A 286 -10.75 -20.92 4.23
CA PRO A 286 -10.96 -19.76 3.36
C PRO A 286 -11.21 -18.46 4.14
N ASN A 287 -11.08 -17.31 3.47
CA ASN A 287 -11.39 -16.00 4.03
C ASN A 287 -12.40 -15.26 3.14
N GLY A 288 -13.24 -14.42 3.75
CA GLY A 288 -13.95 -13.41 2.96
C GLY A 288 -12.94 -12.41 2.40
N LEU A 289 -13.20 -11.81 1.23
CA LEU A 289 -12.40 -10.72 0.68
C LEU A 289 -13.32 -9.59 0.24
N ILE A 290 -13.22 -8.45 0.90
CA ILE A 290 -14.06 -7.30 0.65
C ILE A 290 -13.20 -6.22 0.00
N LYS A 291 -13.69 -5.62 -1.09
CA LYS A 291 -13.01 -4.54 -1.81
C LYS A 291 -13.96 -3.37 -2.07
N CYS A 292 -13.42 -2.16 -2.03
CA CYS A 292 -14.12 -0.97 -2.49
C CYS A 292 -13.12 0.04 -3.05
N GLU A 293 -13.54 0.80 -4.05
CA GLU A 293 -12.92 2.06 -4.48
C GLU A 293 -13.93 3.17 -4.15
N VAL A 294 -13.48 4.20 -3.45
CA VAL A 294 -14.28 5.40 -3.14
C VAL A 294 -13.58 6.58 -3.78
N ALA A 295 -14.27 7.29 -4.66
CA ALA A 295 -13.78 8.48 -5.34
C ALA A 295 -14.61 9.70 -4.94
N ARG A 296 -14.08 10.90 -5.16
CA ARG A 296 -14.85 12.13 -4.98
C ARG A 296 -15.87 12.30 -6.11
N ASP A 297 -17.04 12.84 -5.77
CA ASP A 297 -18.03 13.25 -6.76
C ASP A 297 -17.49 14.40 -7.63
N GLU A 298 -17.41 14.20 -8.95
CA GLU A 298 -17.01 15.21 -9.92
C GLU A 298 -17.93 16.46 -9.89
N THR A 299 -19.15 16.33 -9.36
CA THR A 299 -20.16 17.39 -9.27
C THR A 299 -19.81 18.51 -8.26
N THR A 300 -18.87 18.29 -7.34
CA THR A 300 -18.53 19.30 -6.32
C THR A 300 -17.49 20.33 -6.80
N LEU A 301 -16.86 20.10 -7.96
CA LEU A 301 -15.85 21.00 -8.55
C LEU A 301 -16.45 22.06 -9.49
N ALA A 302 -17.73 21.96 -9.84
CA ALA A 302 -18.41 22.92 -10.73
C ALA A 302 -19.05 24.12 -10.01
N HIS A 303 -19.02 24.18 -8.67
CA HIS A 303 -19.68 25.21 -7.87
C HIS A 303 -18.80 25.84 -6.77
N ARG A 304 -17.50 25.98 -7.03
CA ARG A 304 -16.63 26.88 -6.24
C ARG A 304 -15.91 27.85 -7.15
#